data_AF-A0A178XCZ0-F1
#
_entry.id   AF-A0A178XCZ0-F1
#
_cell.length_a   1.000
_cell.length_b   1.000
_cell.length_c   1.000
_cell.angle_alpha   90.00
_cell.angle_beta   90.00
_cell.angle_gamma   90.00
#
_symmetry.space_group_name_H-M   'P 1'
#
loop_
_entity.id
_entity.type
_entity.pdbx_description
1 polymer ?
#
loop_
_entity_poly.entity_id
_entity_poly.type
_entity_poly.pdbx_seq_one_letter_code
_entity_poly.pdbx_strand_id
1 'polypeptide(L)'
;MQARGRTSAGAETTWYTMGRWASGDADIHRTSVDGQSDDNASVDVDTLATKAGVTLRSYQLRVTLYREQGSPTTPTLSSLGAMTSNVPDRFDVQTTKPGRARGIELKVPPFAQNIHKGQFPQYGGGGEAWCSPTSTEMVAEYWHRKPTAQQMDWIPADYQDRSVVYAARGTYDYAYDGTGNWPFNTAYAASLGLRGHITRLHDLNELEGYIAHGIPVITSQSFLASELDGAGYGTAGHLMVVVGFTQAGDVIANDPASSSDGRVRTVYKRDQFEKIWQRTKRHTESGAVASGPGGVVYLITP
;
A
#
# COMPACT_ATOMS: atom_id res chain seq x y z
N MET A 1 -2.18 0.48 -17.51
CA MET A 1 -0.72 0.74 -17.50
C MET A 1 0.00 -0.52 -17.95
N GLN A 2 1.11 -0.37 -18.67
CA GLN A 2 1.95 -1.46 -19.13
C GLN A 2 3.42 -1.17 -18.86
N ALA A 3 4.22 -2.22 -18.64
CA ALA A 3 5.65 -2.13 -18.43
C ALA A 3 6.40 -3.11 -19.34
N ARG A 4 7.63 -2.76 -19.71
CA ARG A 4 8.60 -3.72 -20.26
C ARG A 4 10.01 -3.38 -19.80
N GLY A 5 10.88 -4.37 -19.82
CA GLY A 5 12.29 -4.24 -19.44
C GLY A 5 13.24 -4.56 -20.60
N ARG A 6 14.47 -4.07 -20.49
CA ARG A 6 15.62 -4.59 -21.23
C ARG A 6 16.60 -5.20 -20.24
N THR A 7 16.96 -6.46 -20.45
CA THR A 7 17.85 -7.19 -19.55
C THR A 7 19.30 -6.75 -19.68
N SER A 8 20.13 -7.08 -18.70
CA SER A 8 21.59 -6.87 -18.78
C SER A 8 22.28 -7.62 -19.91
N ALA A 9 21.67 -8.71 -20.40
CA ALA A 9 22.11 -9.46 -21.56
C ALA A 9 21.64 -8.85 -22.90
N GLY A 10 20.86 -7.76 -22.86
CA GLY A 10 20.41 -7.02 -24.04
C GLY A 10 19.04 -7.44 -24.59
N ALA A 11 18.42 -8.50 -24.06
CA ALA A 11 17.09 -8.96 -24.46
C ALA A 11 16.00 -7.98 -24.02
N GLU A 12 14.95 -7.82 -24.83
CA GLU A 12 13.72 -7.13 -24.41
C GLU A 12 12.72 -8.14 -23.86
N THR A 13 12.05 -7.79 -22.77
CA THR A 13 10.87 -8.54 -22.32
C THR A 13 9.68 -8.23 -23.23
N THR A 14 8.62 -9.05 -23.13
CA THR A 14 7.30 -8.65 -23.62
C THR A 14 6.79 -7.38 -22.91
N TRP A 15 5.71 -6.80 -23.44
CA TRP A 15 4.92 -5.81 -22.73
C TRP A 15 3.97 -6.50 -21.77
N TYR A 16 4.09 -6.17 -20.50
CA TYR A 16 3.24 -6.62 -19.42
C TYR A 16 2.16 -5.60 -19.11
N THR A 17 0.93 -6.04 -18.91
CA THR A 17 -0.17 -5.20 -18.42
C THR A 17 -0.14 -5.20 -16.89
N MET A 18 0.23 -4.06 -16.30
CA MET A 18 0.34 -3.92 -14.84
C MET A 18 -0.99 -3.57 -14.17
N GLY A 19 -2.01 -3.24 -14.96
CA GLY A 19 -3.35 -2.97 -14.45
C GLY A 19 -4.20 -2.12 -15.38
N ARG A 20 -5.50 -2.31 -15.29
CA ARG A 20 -6.54 -1.47 -15.89
C ARG A 20 -7.25 -0.75 -14.76
N TRP A 21 -7.45 0.55 -14.90
CA TRP A 21 -7.99 1.35 -13.81
C TRP A 21 -8.99 2.38 -14.32
N ALA A 22 -10.05 2.58 -13.55
CA ALA A 22 -11.02 3.64 -13.66
C ALA A 22 -11.46 4.06 -12.25
N SER A 23 -11.87 5.31 -12.05
CA SER A 23 -12.34 5.81 -10.75
C SER A 23 -13.69 5.22 -10.33
N GLY A 24 -14.52 4.85 -11.29
CA GLY A 24 -15.81 4.16 -11.10
C GLY A 24 -15.82 2.75 -11.70
N ASP A 25 -16.98 2.10 -11.66
CA ASP A 25 -17.15 0.70 -12.13
C ASP A 25 -18.01 0.57 -13.39
N ALA A 26 -18.56 1.68 -13.90
CA ALA A 26 -19.52 1.62 -15.00
C ALA A 26 -18.88 1.18 -16.33
N ASP A 27 -17.63 1.58 -16.57
CA ASP A 27 -16.96 1.39 -17.86
C ASP A 27 -15.91 0.28 -17.82
N ILE A 28 -15.07 0.28 -16.80
CA ILE A 28 -13.95 -0.65 -16.62
C ILE A 28 -13.90 -1.05 -15.16
N HIS A 29 -14.03 -2.35 -14.88
CA HIS A 29 -13.67 -2.90 -13.58
C HIS A 29 -12.15 -2.85 -13.40
N ARG A 30 -11.69 -2.20 -12.33
CA ARG A 30 -10.27 -2.12 -11.95
C ARG A 30 -9.70 -3.54 -11.81
N THR A 31 -8.64 -3.86 -12.56
CA THR A 31 -8.14 -5.24 -12.56
C THR A 31 -6.67 -5.31 -12.93
N SER A 32 -5.92 -6.15 -12.21
CA SER A 32 -4.66 -6.73 -12.70
C SER A 32 -4.94 -7.79 -13.78
N VAL A 33 -3.88 -8.36 -14.34
CA VAL A 33 -3.98 -9.40 -15.38
C VAL A 33 -3.06 -10.57 -14.98
N ASP A 34 -3.66 -11.73 -14.74
CA ASP A 34 -2.96 -12.92 -14.26
C ASP A 34 -2.13 -13.62 -15.35
N GLY A 35 -1.19 -14.46 -14.89
CA GLY A 35 -0.50 -15.44 -15.73
C GLY A 35 0.51 -14.87 -16.72
N GLN A 36 0.86 -13.58 -16.63
CA GLN A 36 1.80 -12.96 -17.56
C GLN A 36 3.25 -13.34 -17.23
N SER A 37 3.95 -13.98 -18.16
CA SER A 37 5.36 -14.35 -18.04
C SER A 37 6.04 -14.47 -19.41
N ASP A 38 7.35 -14.24 -19.44
CA ASP A 38 8.27 -14.70 -20.47
C ASP A 38 9.52 -15.33 -19.83
N ASP A 39 10.57 -15.57 -20.64
CA ASP A 39 11.84 -16.16 -20.18
C ASP A 39 12.60 -15.27 -19.17
N ASN A 40 12.29 -13.97 -19.12
CA ASN A 40 13.03 -12.96 -18.38
C ASN A 40 12.28 -12.45 -17.15
N ALA A 41 10.95 -12.41 -17.17
CA ALA A 41 10.14 -11.87 -16.07
C ALA A 41 8.73 -12.47 -16.01
N SER A 42 8.02 -12.17 -14.92
CA SER A 42 6.60 -12.43 -14.73
C SER A 42 5.96 -11.31 -13.91
N VAL A 43 4.64 -11.13 -14.06
CA VAL A 43 3.87 -10.22 -13.22
C VAL A 43 3.22 -10.98 -12.07
N ASP A 44 3.35 -10.43 -10.88
CA ASP A 44 2.62 -10.81 -9.68
C ASP A 44 1.77 -9.60 -9.23
N VAL A 45 0.49 -9.61 -9.63
CA VAL A 45 -0.50 -8.53 -9.42
C VAL A 45 -0.04 -7.16 -9.97
N ASP A 46 0.76 -6.43 -9.20
CA ASP A 46 1.30 -5.10 -9.51
C ASP A 46 2.84 -5.06 -9.62
N THR A 47 3.50 -6.19 -9.38
CA THR A 47 4.96 -6.29 -9.33
C THR A 47 5.49 -7.05 -10.56
N LEU A 48 6.38 -6.41 -11.32
CA LEU A 48 7.13 -7.08 -12.38
C LEU A 48 8.40 -7.71 -11.78
N ALA A 49 8.38 -9.03 -11.57
CA ALA A 49 9.48 -9.79 -11.01
C ALA A 49 10.34 -10.44 -12.10
N THR A 50 11.66 -10.22 -12.07
CA THR A 50 12.58 -10.90 -12.98
C THR A 50 12.76 -12.37 -12.58
N LYS A 51 13.07 -13.23 -13.55
CA LYS A 51 13.48 -14.61 -13.28
C LYS A 51 14.85 -14.64 -12.60
N ALA A 52 15.18 -15.76 -11.94
CA ALA A 52 16.45 -15.95 -11.28
C ALA A 52 17.63 -15.68 -12.24
N GLY A 53 18.60 -14.88 -11.78
CA GLY A 53 19.77 -14.47 -12.59
C GLY A 53 19.50 -13.38 -13.62
N VAL A 54 18.26 -12.95 -13.81
CA VAL A 54 17.90 -11.87 -14.74
C VAL A 54 17.86 -10.53 -14.01
N THR A 55 18.51 -9.53 -14.59
CA THR A 55 18.49 -8.13 -14.14
C THR A 55 18.09 -7.23 -15.30
N LEU A 56 17.36 -6.15 -15.02
CA LEU A 56 17.01 -5.14 -16.01
C LEU A 56 18.02 -3.98 -15.97
N ARG A 57 18.47 -3.51 -17.14
CA ARG A 57 19.28 -2.28 -17.27
C ARG A 57 18.44 -1.04 -17.53
N SER A 58 17.25 -1.23 -18.10
CA SER A 58 16.29 -0.16 -18.31
C SER A 58 14.88 -0.73 -18.34
N TYR A 59 13.91 0.15 -18.15
CA TYR A 59 12.49 -0.17 -18.26
C TYR A 59 11.76 0.94 -19.02
N GLN A 60 10.58 0.61 -19.52
CA GLN A 60 9.65 1.56 -20.12
C GLN A 60 8.26 1.33 -19.57
N LEU A 61 7.57 2.43 -19.28
CA LEU A 61 6.17 2.44 -18.88
C LEU A 61 5.34 3.03 -20.02
N ARG A 62 4.16 2.47 -20.23
CA ARG A 62 3.18 2.95 -21.21
C ARG A 62 1.82 3.04 -20.55
N VAL A 63 1.13 4.15 -20.75
CA VAL A 63 -0.26 4.34 -20.33
C VAL A 63 -1.08 4.67 -21.57
N THR A 64 -2.17 3.93 -21.74
CA THR A 64 -3.21 4.23 -22.72
C THR A 64 -4.38 4.82 -21.98
N LEU A 65 -4.77 6.02 -22.38
CA LEU A 65 -5.90 6.75 -21.81
C LEU A 65 -7.11 6.55 -22.70
N TYR A 66 -8.22 6.08 -22.12
CA TYR A 66 -9.48 5.82 -22.82
C TYR A 66 -10.50 6.91 -22.50
N ARG A 67 -11.26 7.32 -23.51
CA ARG A 67 -12.46 8.14 -23.35
C ARG A 67 -13.56 7.57 -24.22
N GLU A 68 -14.81 7.81 -23.85
CA GLU A 68 -15.95 7.47 -24.68
C GLU A 68 -15.87 8.22 -26.02
N GLN A 69 -16.21 7.53 -27.11
CA GLN A 69 -16.23 8.13 -28.44
C GLN A 69 -17.24 9.29 -28.48
N GLY A 70 -16.81 10.44 -29.00
CA GLY A 70 -17.66 11.64 -29.08
C GLY A 70 -17.73 12.45 -27.78
N SER A 71 -17.27 11.92 -26.64
CA SER A 71 -17.22 12.69 -25.38
C SER A 71 -16.12 13.74 -25.41
N PRO A 72 -16.37 14.98 -24.96
CA PRO A 72 -15.34 16.01 -24.79
C PRO A 72 -14.46 15.76 -23.56
N THR A 73 -14.90 14.89 -22.64
CA THR A 73 -14.18 14.57 -21.41
C THR A 73 -12.98 13.67 -21.72
N THR A 74 -11.79 14.09 -21.30
CA THR A 74 -10.54 13.33 -21.49
C THR A 74 -9.94 13.02 -20.12
N PRO A 75 -9.55 11.76 -19.83
CA PRO A 75 -8.87 11.43 -18.58
C PRO A 75 -7.51 12.14 -18.52
N THR A 76 -7.08 12.48 -17.31
CA THR A 76 -5.77 13.08 -17.07
C THR A 76 -4.87 12.13 -16.30
N LEU A 77 -3.57 12.24 -16.53
CA LEU A 77 -2.54 11.51 -15.79
C LEU A 77 -1.52 12.53 -15.29
N SER A 78 -1.44 12.71 -13.97
CA SER A 78 -0.54 13.68 -13.34
C SER A 78 0.84 13.13 -13.03
N SER A 79 0.96 11.82 -12.79
CA SER A 79 2.21 11.15 -12.48
C SER A 79 2.18 9.68 -12.89
N LEU A 80 3.35 9.15 -13.27
CA LEU A 80 3.59 7.75 -13.54
C LEU A 80 5.03 7.42 -13.12
N GLY A 81 5.19 6.37 -12.33
CA GLY A 81 6.50 5.94 -11.86
C GLY A 81 6.54 4.44 -11.62
N ALA A 82 7.76 3.93 -11.50
CA ALA A 82 8.02 2.58 -11.02
C ALA A 82 9.11 2.66 -9.95
N MET A 83 8.89 1.95 -8.85
CA MET A 83 9.93 1.66 -7.88
C MET A 83 10.72 0.46 -8.39
N THR A 84 12.03 0.61 -8.56
CA THR A 84 12.91 -0.49 -8.98
C THR A 84 13.76 -0.93 -7.80
N SER A 85 13.94 -2.24 -7.63
CA SER A 85 14.70 -2.78 -6.50
C SER A 85 15.54 -3.97 -6.90
N ASN A 86 16.78 -4.00 -6.40
CA ASN A 86 17.66 -5.16 -6.40
C ASN A 86 18.36 -5.25 -5.04
N VAL A 87 17.56 -5.31 -3.99
CA VAL A 87 18.04 -5.35 -2.60
C VAL A 87 18.39 -6.80 -2.23
N PRO A 88 19.50 -7.04 -1.53
CA PRO A 88 19.88 -8.40 -1.12
C PRO A 88 18.91 -8.97 -0.09
N ASP A 89 18.95 -10.29 0.05
CA ASP A 89 18.24 -11.00 1.11
C ASP A 89 18.76 -10.56 2.50
N ARG A 90 17.82 -10.22 3.37
CA ARG A 90 18.04 -9.79 4.75
C ARG A 90 16.93 -10.37 5.61
N PHE A 91 17.31 -11.20 6.57
CA PHE A 91 16.40 -11.73 7.60
C PHE A 91 16.39 -10.85 8.85
N ASP A 92 17.45 -10.07 9.04
CA ASP A 92 17.63 -9.16 10.16
C ASP A 92 18.20 -7.82 9.67
N VAL A 93 18.04 -6.79 10.50
CA VAL A 93 18.52 -5.44 10.23
C VAL A 93 19.02 -4.82 11.53
N GLN A 94 19.97 -3.90 11.40
CA GLN A 94 20.42 -3.13 12.55
C GLN A 94 19.37 -2.07 12.89
N THR A 95 18.83 -2.12 14.11
CA THR A 95 17.91 -1.10 14.61
C THR A 95 18.59 0.27 14.68
N THR A 96 17.93 1.29 14.16
CA THR A 96 18.37 2.67 14.25
C THR A 96 18.12 3.24 15.63
N LYS A 97 18.89 4.26 16.01
CA LYS A 97 18.64 5.03 17.23
C LYS A 97 17.56 6.08 16.96
N PRO A 98 16.68 6.38 17.95
CA PRO A 98 15.68 7.44 17.84
C PRO A 98 16.25 8.78 17.38
N GLY A 99 15.62 9.38 16.37
CA GLY A 99 16.10 10.57 15.68
C GLY A 99 15.28 11.83 15.95
N ARG A 100 14.95 12.52 14.85
CA ARG A 100 14.37 13.88 14.81
C ARG A 100 12.87 13.94 15.11
N ALA A 101 12.14 12.82 15.01
CA ALA A 101 10.70 12.81 15.20
C ALA A 101 10.26 12.35 16.61
N ARG A 102 11.20 12.22 17.55
CA ARG A 102 10.90 11.90 18.94
C ARG A 102 9.85 12.85 19.52
N GLY A 103 8.79 12.28 20.08
CA GLY A 103 7.70 13.02 20.70
C GLY A 103 6.73 13.66 19.70
N ILE A 104 6.90 13.43 18.40
CA ILE A 104 5.95 13.89 17.37
C ILE A 104 4.88 12.83 17.17
N GLU A 105 3.61 13.24 17.22
CA GLU A 105 2.47 12.41 16.87
C GLU A 105 1.47 13.21 16.05
N LEU A 106 1.32 12.84 14.79
CA LEU A 106 0.40 13.44 13.84
C LEU A 106 -1.04 13.02 14.14
N LYS A 107 -1.98 13.94 13.98
CA LYS A 107 -3.41 13.71 14.25
C LYS A 107 -4.11 13.07 13.05
N VAL A 108 -3.63 11.90 12.66
CA VAL A 108 -4.24 11.08 11.60
C VAL A 108 -5.49 10.37 12.16
N PRO A 109 -6.66 10.43 11.49
CA PRO A 109 -7.86 9.74 11.94
C PRO A 109 -7.63 8.22 12.03
N PRO A 110 -8.02 7.55 13.13
CA PRO A 110 -7.62 6.17 13.39
C PRO A 110 -8.72 5.16 13.00
N PHE A 111 -8.94 4.94 11.70
CA PHE A 111 -10.01 4.04 11.21
C PHE A 111 -9.70 2.55 11.40
N ALA A 112 -10.69 1.77 11.84
CA ALA A 112 -10.57 0.33 12.04
C ALA A 112 -11.19 -0.45 10.86
N GLN A 113 -10.45 -1.37 10.25
CA GLN A 113 -10.97 -2.17 9.14
C GLN A 113 -11.97 -3.24 9.60
N ASN A 114 -11.76 -3.84 10.79
CA ASN A 114 -12.54 -5.01 11.21
C ASN A 114 -13.97 -4.66 11.65
N ILE A 115 -14.31 -3.38 11.83
CA ILE A 115 -15.70 -2.95 12.07
C ILE A 115 -16.59 -3.23 10.86
N HIS A 116 -15.99 -3.35 9.67
CA HIS A 116 -16.68 -3.63 8.42
C HIS A 116 -16.73 -5.13 8.08
N LYS A 117 -16.32 -6.02 9.00
CA LYS A 117 -16.29 -7.46 8.74
C LYS A 117 -17.66 -7.99 8.31
N GLY A 118 -17.71 -8.65 7.15
CA GLY A 118 -18.95 -9.19 6.57
C GLY A 118 -19.88 -8.12 5.96
N GLN A 119 -19.52 -6.84 6.03
CA GLN A 119 -20.24 -5.74 5.39
C GLN A 119 -19.63 -5.48 4.02
N PHE A 120 -20.47 -5.23 3.00
CA PHE A 120 -20.02 -5.08 1.60
C PHE A 120 -19.12 -6.25 1.12
N PRO A 121 -19.60 -7.51 1.23
CA PRO A 121 -18.78 -8.70 0.99
C PRO A 121 -18.25 -8.82 -0.45
N GLN A 122 -18.85 -8.11 -1.40
CA GLN A 122 -18.38 -8.06 -2.80
C GLN A 122 -16.99 -7.43 -2.96
N TYR A 123 -16.46 -6.78 -1.92
CA TYR A 123 -15.11 -6.23 -1.93
C TYR A 123 -14.24 -7.03 -0.96
N GLY A 124 -14.00 -8.32 -1.24
CA GLY A 124 -13.08 -9.15 -0.44
C GLY A 124 -13.62 -9.51 0.95
N GLY A 125 -14.90 -9.86 1.07
CA GLY A 125 -15.51 -10.37 2.31
C GLY A 125 -15.88 -9.32 3.35
N GLY A 126 -15.49 -8.06 3.13
CA GLY A 126 -15.78 -6.94 4.03
C GLY A 126 -14.76 -6.81 5.15
N GLY A 127 -14.06 -5.68 5.23
CA GLY A 127 -13.16 -5.29 6.33
C GLY A 127 -11.87 -6.10 6.50
N GLU A 128 -11.92 -7.43 6.51
CA GLU A 128 -10.78 -8.29 6.92
C GLU A 128 -9.56 -8.15 6.02
N ALA A 129 -9.75 -7.80 4.75
CA ALA A 129 -8.69 -7.58 3.76
C ALA A 129 -8.60 -6.12 3.31
N TRP A 130 -8.96 -5.15 4.16
CA TRP A 130 -9.04 -3.72 3.82
C TRP A 130 -7.95 -2.84 4.45
N CYS A 131 -6.84 -3.42 4.91
CA CYS A 131 -5.77 -2.64 5.53
C CYS A 131 -5.21 -1.54 4.61
N SER A 132 -5.11 -1.80 3.30
CA SER A 132 -4.64 -0.84 2.30
C SER A 132 -5.59 0.34 2.09
N PRO A 133 -6.88 0.14 1.74
CA PRO A 133 -7.81 1.25 1.57
C PRO A 133 -8.05 1.99 2.88
N THR A 134 -8.10 1.29 4.02
CA THR A 134 -8.28 1.93 5.34
C THR A 134 -7.09 2.85 5.64
N SER A 135 -5.86 2.37 5.48
CA SER A 135 -4.64 3.19 5.66
C SER A 135 -4.56 4.37 4.68
N THR A 136 -4.97 4.15 3.43
CA THR A 136 -5.00 5.20 2.40
C THR A 136 -6.01 6.28 2.77
N GLU A 137 -7.21 5.90 3.23
CA GLU A 137 -8.25 6.85 3.63
C GLU A 137 -7.86 7.61 4.89
N MET A 138 -7.21 6.97 5.87
CA MET A 138 -6.66 7.68 7.04
C MET A 138 -5.74 8.84 6.62
N VAL A 139 -4.82 8.59 5.68
CA VAL A 139 -3.89 9.61 5.19
C VAL A 139 -4.59 10.63 4.31
N ALA A 140 -5.58 10.23 3.51
CA ALA A 140 -6.36 11.17 2.70
C ALA A 140 -7.14 12.15 3.59
N GLU A 141 -7.82 11.66 4.62
CA GLU A 141 -8.60 12.48 5.56
C GLU A 141 -7.70 13.34 6.44
N TYR A 142 -6.48 12.90 6.77
CA TYR A 142 -5.46 13.75 7.39
C TYR A 142 -5.13 14.98 6.55
N TRP A 143 -5.14 14.86 5.22
CA TRP A 143 -4.99 15.98 4.28
C TRP A 143 -6.31 16.68 3.92
N HIS A 144 -7.38 16.42 4.68
CA HIS A 144 -8.71 16.97 4.46
C HIS A 144 -9.30 16.64 3.08
N ARG A 145 -8.93 15.46 2.53
CA ARG A 145 -9.49 14.93 1.29
C ARG A 145 -10.30 13.69 1.61
N LYS A 146 -11.53 13.65 1.09
CA LYS A 146 -12.43 12.50 1.22
C LYS A 146 -13.48 12.51 0.12
N PRO A 147 -14.14 11.37 -0.15
CA PRO A 147 -15.29 11.32 -1.04
C PRO A 147 -16.40 12.28 -0.58
N THR A 148 -17.15 12.83 -1.52
CA THR A 148 -18.32 13.68 -1.22
C THR A 148 -19.48 12.84 -0.68
N ALA A 149 -20.41 13.48 0.03
CA ALA A 149 -21.63 12.81 0.50
C ALA A 149 -22.37 12.12 -0.68
N GLN A 150 -22.51 12.82 -1.80
CA GLN A 150 -23.15 12.30 -3.01
C GLN A 150 -22.45 11.05 -3.57
N GLN A 151 -21.11 11.03 -3.57
CA GLN A 151 -20.35 9.85 -4.00
C GLN A 151 -20.59 8.63 -3.11
N MET A 152 -20.97 8.85 -1.86
CA MET A 152 -21.23 7.80 -0.87
C MET A 152 -22.72 7.47 -0.71
N ASP A 153 -23.65 8.06 -1.45
CA ASP A 153 -25.11 7.89 -1.27
C ASP A 153 -25.59 6.43 -1.39
N TRP A 154 -24.82 5.57 -2.03
CA TRP A 154 -25.08 4.12 -2.12
C TRP A 154 -24.76 3.34 -0.84
N ILE A 155 -24.10 3.99 0.14
CA ILE A 155 -23.79 3.47 1.48
C ILE A 155 -24.82 4.08 2.46
N PRO A 156 -25.43 3.28 3.37
CA PRO A 156 -26.38 3.80 4.35
C PRO A 156 -25.82 5.01 5.12
N ALA A 157 -26.67 6.02 5.34
CA ALA A 157 -26.23 7.32 5.86
C ALA A 157 -25.71 7.25 7.30
N ASP A 158 -26.19 6.30 8.09
CA ASP A 158 -25.83 6.00 9.47
C ASP A 158 -24.68 4.99 9.60
N TYR A 159 -24.16 4.47 8.48
CA TYR A 159 -23.03 3.54 8.48
C TYR A 159 -21.76 4.27 8.95
N GLN A 160 -20.99 3.64 9.84
CA GLN A 160 -19.74 4.18 10.36
C GLN A 160 -18.64 4.12 9.28
N ASP A 161 -17.79 5.15 9.19
CA ASP A 161 -16.63 5.23 8.29
C ASP A 161 -16.96 4.90 6.82
N ARG A 162 -18.01 5.53 6.29
CA ARG A 162 -18.45 5.39 4.88
C ARG A 162 -17.32 5.65 3.88
N SER A 163 -16.36 6.50 4.22
CA SER A 163 -15.19 6.79 3.40
C SER A 163 -14.28 5.57 3.24
N VAL A 164 -14.11 4.73 4.27
CA VAL A 164 -13.35 3.47 4.20
C VAL A 164 -14.01 2.47 3.24
N VAL A 165 -15.34 2.36 3.27
CA VAL A 165 -16.09 1.53 2.32
C VAL A 165 -15.93 2.04 0.89
N TYR A 166 -15.98 3.36 0.70
CA TYR A 166 -15.75 3.97 -0.60
C TYR A 166 -14.31 3.71 -1.11
N ALA A 167 -13.31 3.82 -0.24
CA ALA A 167 -11.93 3.48 -0.56
C ALA A 167 -11.75 2.00 -0.91
N ALA A 168 -12.40 1.09 -0.18
CA ALA A 168 -12.36 -0.34 -0.46
C ALA A 168 -12.90 -0.65 -1.87
N ARG A 169 -14.06 -0.07 -2.22
CA ARG A 169 -14.59 -0.15 -3.59
C ARG A 169 -13.61 0.44 -4.60
N GLY A 170 -13.12 1.66 -4.36
CA GLY A 170 -12.25 2.42 -5.26
C GLY A 170 -10.86 1.80 -5.50
N THR A 171 -10.47 0.82 -4.70
CA THR A 171 -9.18 0.13 -4.77
C THR A 171 -9.28 -1.37 -5.05
N TYR A 172 -10.51 -1.91 -5.11
CA TYR A 172 -10.72 -3.32 -5.39
C TYR A 172 -10.19 -3.73 -6.77
N ASP A 173 -9.34 -4.75 -6.79
CA ASP A 173 -8.82 -5.40 -7.98
C ASP A 173 -9.58 -6.71 -8.18
N TYR A 174 -10.36 -6.78 -9.27
CA TYR A 174 -11.27 -7.90 -9.52
C TYR A 174 -10.57 -9.21 -9.91
N ALA A 175 -9.35 -9.18 -10.47
CA ALA A 175 -8.59 -10.41 -10.75
C ALA A 175 -7.87 -10.90 -9.49
N TYR A 176 -7.29 -9.96 -8.73
CA TYR A 176 -6.64 -10.27 -7.45
C TYR A 176 -7.63 -10.64 -6.34
N ASP A 177 -8.92 -10.28 -6.50
CA ASP A 177 -9.98 -10.47 -5.51
C ASP A 177 -9.67 -9.78 -4.17
N GLY A 178 -9.10 -8.57 -4.24
CA GLY A 178 -8.63 -7.86 -3.06
C GLY A 178 -8.31 -6.39 -3.27
N THR A 179 -8.02 -5.69 -2.17
CA THR A 179 -7.74 -4.23 -2.18
C THR A 179 -6.24 -3.91 -2.07
N GLY A 180 -5.40 -4.96 -2.11
CA GLY A 180 -3.96 -4.89 -1.88
C GLY A 180 -3.12 -4.46 -3.08
N ASN A 181 -3.72 -4.07 -4.21
CA ASN A 181 -2.99 -3.57 -5.38
C ASN A 181 -2.48 -2.13 -5.10
N TRP A 182 -1.16 -1.96 -4.97
CA TRP A 182 -0.59 -0.70 -4.48
C TRP A 182 -0.80 0.48 -5.43
N PRO A 183 -0.56 0.35 -6.75
CA PRO A 183 -0.91 1.39 -7.72
C PRO A 183 -2.37 1.83 -7.64
N PHE A 184 -3.32 0.92 -7.40
CA PHE A 184 -4.74 1.28 -7.33
C PHE A 184 -5.06 2.16 -6.12
N ASN A 185 -4.39 1.94 -4.99
CA ASN A 185 -4.50 2.81 -3.81
C ASN A 185 -3.94 4.21 -4.08
N THR A 186 -2.79 4.32 -4.76
CA THR A 186 -2.24 5.63 -5.13
C THR A 186 -3.07 6.36 -6.19
N ALA A 187 -3.68 5.62 -7.12
CA ALA A 187 -4.62 6.18 -8.10
C ALA A 187 -5.93 6.63 -7.45
N TYR A 188 -6.44 5.89 -6.47
CA TYR A 188 -7.56 6.29 -5.63
C TYR A 188 -7.27 7.61 -4.90
N ALA A 189 -6.12 7.71 -4.20
CA ALA A 189 -5.71 8.96 -3.56
C ALA A 189 -5.61 10.12 -4.56
N ALA A 190 -5.11 9.86 -5.78
CA ALA A 190 -5.07 10.87 -6.84
C ALA A 190 -6.45 11.34 -7.30
N SER A 191 -7.47 10.47 -7.28
CA SER A 191 -8.85 10.87 -7.58
C SER A 191 -9.43 11.86 -6.54
N LEU A 192 -8.87 11.88 -5.33
CA LEU A 192 -9.19 12.85 -4.27
C LEU A 192 -8.33 14.12 -4.34
N GLY A 193 -7.52 14.27 -5.40
CA GLY A 193 -6.64 15.42 -5.62
C GLY A 193 -5.30 15.36 -4.89
N LEU A 194 -4.89 14.17 -4.42
CA LEU A 194 -3.58 13.96 -3.79
C LEU A 194 -2.54 13.43 -4.79
N ARG A 195 -1.28 13.36 -4.36
CA ARG A 195 -0.18 12.72 -5.07
C ARG A 195 0.32 11.56 -4.23
N GLY A 196 0.07 10.34 -4.72
CA GLY A 196 0.54 9.10 -4.12
C GLY A 196 1.67 8.48 -4.92
N HIS A 197 2.67 7.92 -4.25
CA HIS A 197 3.63 7.01 -4.88
C HIS A 197 4.12 5.97 -3.89
N ILE A 198 4.61 4.86 -4.43
CA ILE A 198 5.23 3.78 -3.66
C ILE A 198 6.75 3.88 -3.80
N THR A 199 7.46 3.75 -2.67
CA THR A 199 8.92 3.72 -2.65
C THR A 199 9.41 2.77 -1.55
N ARG A 200 10.73 2.66 -1.39
CA ARG A 200 11.35 2.06 -0.20
C ARG A 200 12.13 3.14 0.55
N LEU A 201 12.03 3.11 1.87
CA LEU A 201 12.92 3.88 2.75
C LEU A 201 13.98 2.93 3.31
N HIS A 202 15.14 3.48 3.67
CA HIS A 202 16.32 2.72 4.09
C HIS A 202 16.22 2.25 5.55
N ASP A 203 15.61 3.06 6.41
CA ASP A 203 15.49 2.81 7.85
C ASP A 203 14.42 3.72 8.50
N LEU A 204 14.22 3.60 9.81
CA LEU A 204 13.29 4.47 10.53
C LEU A 204 13.78 5.92 10.62
N ASN A 205 15.08 6.21 10.51
CA ASN A 205 15.57 7.60 10.55
C ASN A 205 15.14 8.39 9.31
N GLU A 206 15.09 7.74 8.15
CA GLU A 206 14.50 8.33 6.94
C GLU A 206 12.99 8.53 7.11
N LEU A 207 12.27 7.55 7.68
CA LEU A 207 10.83 7.67 7.98
C LEU A 207 10.55 8.81 8.96
N GLU A 208 11.35 8.96 10.02
CA GLU A 208 11.30 10.09 10.95
C GLU A 208 11.47 11.43 10.23
N GLY A 209 12.20 11.46 9.11
CA GLY A 209 12.25 12.59 8.19
C GLY A 209 10.85 13.04 7.78
N TYR A 210 10.03 12.14 7.26
CA TYR A 210 8.66 12.44 6.83
C TYR A 210 7.76 12.88 7.98
N ILE A 211 7.81 12.17 9.11
CA ILE A 211 6.99 12.50 10.29
C ILE A 211 7.34 13.90 10.84
N ALA A 212 8.63 14.26 10.89
CA ALA A 212 9.06 15.60 11.30
C ALA A 212 8.60 16.71 10.34
N HIS A 213 8.28 16.38 9.09
CA HIS A 213 7.68 17.30 8.12
C HIS A 213 6.14 17.22 8.09
N GLY A 214 5.52 16.52 9.04
CA GLY A 214 4.06 16.39 9.10
C GLY A 214 3.47 15.45 8.06
N ILE A 215 4.26 14.52 7.51
CA ILE A 215 3.81 13.56 6.50
C ILE A 215 3.70 12.17 7.15
N PRO A 216 2.47 11.63 7.35
CA PRO A 216 2.30 10.27 7.82
C PRO A 216 2.74 9.28 6.74
N VAL A 217 3.24 8.11 7.16
CA VAL A 217 3.83 7.14 6.24
C VAL A 217 3.11 5.81 6.36
N ILE A 218 2.54 5.32 5.26
CA ILE A 218 1.93 3.99 5.23
C ILE A 218 3.04 2.98 5.00
N THR A 219 3.20 2.01 5.91
CA THR A 219 4.26 1.00 5.90
C THR A 219 3.68 -0.39 5.64
N SER A 220 4.31 -1.14 4.74
CA SER A 220 3.99 -2.55 4.53
C SER A 220 4.64 -3.41 5.61
N GLN A 221 3.89 -4.36 6.16
CA GLN A 221 4.31 -5.23 7.25
C GLN A 221 4.06 -6.70 6.94
N SER A 222 4.93 -7.55 7.47
CA SER A 222 4.79 -9.02 7.41
C SER A 222 5.54 -9.63 8.59
N PHE A 223 4.81 -10.33 9.47
CA PHE A 223 5.33 -10.80 10.75
C PHE A 223 4.54 -11.96 11.33
N LEU A 224 5.20 -12.77 12.16
CA LEU A 224 4.57 -13.73 13.05
C LEU A 224 4.05 -13.00 14.29
N ALA A 225 3.01 -13.54 14.93
CA ALA A 225 2.43 -12.94 16.13
C ALA A 225 3.46 -12.73 17.27
N SER A 226 4.51 -13.54 17.31
CA SER A 226 5.60 -13.45 18.29
C SER A 226 6.67 -12.40 17.97
N GLU A 227 6.63 -11.75 16.81
CA GLU A 227 7.68 -10.83 16.35
C GLU A 227 7.35 -9.35 16.62
N LEU A 228 6.08 -9.02 16.87
CA LEU A 228 5.62 -7.66 17.12
C LEU A 228 4.72 -7.63 18.37
N ASP A 229 5.30 -7.24 19.50
CA ASP A 229 4.56 -7.19 20.77
C ASP A 229 3.43 -6.16 20.68
N GLY A 230 2.27 -6.52 21.21
CA GLY A 230 1.09 -5.64 21.24
C GLY A 230 0.20 -5.72 20.01
N ALA A 231 0.64 -6.33 18.90
CA ALA A 231 -0.20 -6.50 17.72
C ALA A 231 -1.34 -7.51 17.97
N GLY A 232 -1.03 -8.64 18.61
CA GLY A 232 -2.01 -9.67 18.96
C GLY A 232 -2.42 -10.59 17.79
N TYR A 233 -1.74 -10.49 16.64
CA TYR A 233 -1.94 -11.34 15.47
C TYR A 233 -0.64 -11.47 14.67
N GLY A 234 -0.59 -12.39 13.71
CA GLY A 234 0.45 -12.49 12.68
C GLY A 234 -0.14 -12.29 11.29
N THR A 235 0.68 -11.92 10.32
CA THR A 235 0.24 -11.64 8.95
C THR A 235 1.31 -11.92 7.91
N ALA A 236 0.90 -12.40 6.73
CA ALA A 236 1.74 -12.49 5.55
C ALA A 236 1.93 -11.15 4.83
N GLY A 237 1.00 -10.21 5.00
CA GLY A 237 1.03 -8.89 4.41
C GLY A 237 -0.03 -8.00 5.06
N HIS A 238 0.37 -6.81 5.48
CA HIS A 238 -0.50 -5.83 6.12
C HIS A 238 0.01 -4.41 5.86
N LEU A 239 -0.86 -3.42 6.01
CA LEU A 239 -0.47 -2.00 5.96
C LEU A 239 -0.88 -1.31 7.25
N MET A 240 0.04 -0.52 7.80
CA MET A 240 -0.17 0.33 8.97
C MET A 240 0.28 1.76 8.64
N VAL A 241 -0.34 2.76 9.24
CA VAL A 241 0.10 4.16 9.11
C VAL A 241 1.00 4.51 10.29
N VAL A 242 2.29 4.76 10.06
CA VAL A 242 3.13 5.39 11.08
C VAL A 242 2.74 6.85 11.18
N VAL A 243 2.31 7.25 12.37
CA VAL A 243 1.80 8.60 12.67
C VAL A 243 2.75 9.36 13.60
N GLY A 244 3.75 8.70 14.17
CA GLY A 244 4.60 9.36 15.14
C GLY A 244 5.63 8.46 15.80
N PHE A 245 6.35 9.06 16.75
CA PHE A 245 7.27 8.36 17.62
C PHE A 245 7.13 8.88 19.05
N THR A 246 7.23 7.99 20.03
CA THR A 246 7.24 8.38 21.44
C THR A 246 8.52 9.16 21.79
N GLN A 247 8.59 9.73 22.99
CA GLN A 247 9.82 10.38 23.47
C GLN A 247 11.01 9.40 23.51
N ALA A 248 10.73 8.12 23.80
CA ALA A 248 11.72 7.04 23.79
C ALA A 248 12.09 6.58 22.36
N GLY A 249 11.32 6.99 21.35
CA GLY A 249 11.55 6.64 19.94
C GLY A 249 10.89 5.35 19.47
N ASP A 250 9.95 4.83 20.26
CA ASP A 250 9.05 3.75 19.84
C ASP A 250 8.05 4.25 18.80
N VAL A 251 7.65 3.36 17.89
CA VAL A 251 6.82 3.71 16.74
C VAL A 251 5.36 3.84 17.17
N ILE A 252 4.75 4.98 16.88
CA ILE A 252 3.31 5.18 17.04
C ILE A 252 2.66 4.93 15.67
N ALA A 253 1.85 3.89 15.57
CA ALA A 253 1.18 3.51 14.34
C ALA A 253 -0.33 3.41 14.54
N ASN A 254 -1.10 3.86 13.56
CA ASN A 254 -2.49 3.48 13.39
C ASN A 254 -2.52 2.14 12.65
N ASP A 255 -2.82 1.07 13.38
CA ASP A 255 -2.98 -0.29 12.87
C ASP A 255 -4.48 -0.56 12.57
N PRO A 256 -4.87 -0.62 11.28
CA PRO A 256 -6.26 -0.80 10.90
C PRO A 256 -6.84 -2.15 11.31
N ALA A 257 -6.02 -3.17 11.63
CA ALA A 257 -6.48 -4.52 12.04
C ALA A 257 -7.07 -4.54 13.48
N SER A 258 -7.81 -3.50 13.85
CA SER A 258 -8.48 -3.33 15.12
C SER A 258 -9.99 -3.52 14.96
N SER A 259 -10.68 -3.91 16.03
CA SER A 259 -12.15 -4.07 16.03
C SER A 259 -12.91 -2.80 16.47
N SER A 260 -12.24 -1.65 16.54
CA SER A 260 -12.83 -0.32 16.79
C SER A 260 -11.79 0.77 16.62
N ASP A 261 -12.19 1.97 16.19
CA ASP A 261 -11.28 3.11 15.97
C ASP A 261 -10.45 3.49 17.20
N GLY A 262 -11.06 3.41 18.39
CA GLY A 262 -10.38 3.72 19.66
C GLY A 262 -9.21 2.79 20.02
N ARG A 263 -9.01 1.69 19.28
CA ARG A 263 -7.91 0.73 19.47
C ARG A 263 -6.86 0.75 18.35
N VAL A 264 -7.10 1.52 17.29
CA VAL A 264 -6.23 1.55 16.10
C VAL A 264 -4.86 2.14 16.44
N ARG A 265 -4.80 3.17 17.28
CA ARG A 265 -3.53 3.76 17.72
C ARG A 265 -2.78 2.80 18.65
N THR A 266 -1.65 2.28 18.18
CA THR A 266 -0.77 1.36 18.92
C THR A 266 0.66 1.89 18.98
N VAL A 267 1.37 1.58 20.07
CA VAL A 267 2.80 1.88 20.22
C VAL A 267 3.59 0.57 20.14
N TYR A 268 4.48 0.48 19.16
CA TYR A 268 5.31 -0.68 18.91
C TYR A 268 6.77 -0.39 19.26
N LYS A 269 7.45 -1.39 19.83
CA LYS A 269 8.89 -1.30 20.09
C LYS A 269 9.64 -1.06 18.80
N ARG A 270 10.56 -0.09 18.82
CA ARG A 270 11.30 0.35 17.63
C ARG A 270 12.01 -0.80 16.91
N ASP A 271 12.74 -1.62 17.66
CA ASP A 271 13.54 -2.73 17.14
C ASP A 271 12.68 -3.78 16.44
N GLN A 272 11.57 -4.16 17.06
CA GLN A 272 10.60 -5.10 16.49
C GLN A 272 10.01 -4.55 15.19
N PHE A 273 9.48 -3.33 15.22
CA PHE A 273 8.83 -2.70 14.07
C PHE A 273 9.80 -2.51 12.90
N GLU A 274 11.00 -1.98 13.16
CA GLU A 274 12.01 -1.76 12.11
C GLU A 274 12.45 -3.08 11.48
N LYS A 275 12.63 -4.12 12.30
CA LYS A 275 13.02 -5.45 11.81
C LYS A 275 11.99 -6.04 10.87
N ILE A 276 10.71 -6.07 11.27
CA ILE A 276 9.67 -6.67 10.45
C ILE A 276 9.42 -5.88 9.16
N TRP A 277 9.63 -4.56 9.19
CA TRP A 277 9.46 -3.68 8.05
C TRP A 277 10.64 -3.75 7.07
N GLN A 278 11.89 -3.74 7.55
CA GLN A 278 13.07 -3.58 6.69
C GLN A 278 13.70 -4.88 6.18
N ARG A 279 13.37 -6.02 6.77
CA ARG A 279 13.82 -7.33 6.25
C ARG A 279 13.19 -7.61 4.89
N THR A 280 13.97 -8.21 3.98
CA THR A 280 13.52 -8.61 2.64
C THR A 280 13.13 -10.08 2.57
N LYS A 281 13.52 -10.87 3.58
CA LYS A 281 13.13 -12.27 3.77
C LYS A 281 12.71 -12.51 5.22
N ARG A 282 11.85 -13.50 5.44
CA ARG A 282 11.44 -13.96 6.77
C ARG A 282 11.20 -15.46 6.79
N HIS A 283 11.17 -16.03 7.99
CA HIS A 283 10.65 -17.37 8.21
C HIS A 283 9.14 -17.30 8.50
N THR A 284 8.40 -18.23 7.93
CA THR A 284 6.98 -18.48 8.23
C THR A 284 6.85 -19.39 9.45
N GLU A 285 5.63 -19.61 9.95
CA GLU A 285 5.39 -20.53 11.08
C GLU A 285 5.88 -21.95 10.81
N SER A 286 5.84 -22.40 9.55
CA SER A 286 6.36 -23.71 9.14
C SER A 286 7.89 -23.74 8.97
N GLY A 287 8.58 -22.62 9.19
CA GLY A 287 10.02 -22.46 8.99
C GLY A 287 10.44 -22.16 7.54
N ALA A 288 9.51 -22.21 6.58
CA ALA A 288 9.80 -21.89 5.18
C ALA A 288 10.18 -20.41 5.01
N VAL A 289 11.06 -20.12 4.04
CA VAL A 289 11.47 -18.75 3.69
C VAL A 289 10.40 -18.09 2.83
N ALA A 290 9.96 -16.90 3.23
CA ALA A 290 9.03 -16.04 2.49
C ALA A 290 9.63 -14.64 2.30
N SER A 291 9.04 -13.84 1.41
CA SER A 291 9.40 -12.44 1.22
C SER A 291 8.99 -11.59 2.43
N GLY A 292 9.80 -10.58 2.73
CA GLY A 292 9.50 -9.51 3.69
C GLY A 292 9.24 -8.18 2.98
N PRO A 293 8.76 -7.15 3.70
CA PRO A 293 8.39 -5.87 3.09
C PRO A 293 9.59 -5.12 2.51
N GLY A 294 10.75 -5.19 3.18
CA GLY A 294 12.01 -4.57 2.75
C GLY A 294 11.96 -3.04 2.66
N GLY A 295 11.22 -2.38 3.56
CA GLY A 295 11.19 -0.92 3.66
C GLY A 295 10.14 -0.25 2.78
N VAL A 296 9.23 -1.00 2.14
CA VAL A 296 8.21 -0.42 1.26
C VAL A 296 7.25 0.48 2.04
N VAL A 297 6.96 1.63 1.44
CA VAL A 297 6.01 2.61 1.95
C VAL A 297 5.14 3.20 0.84
N TYR A 298 3.96 3.71 1.23
CA TYR A 298 3.26 4.70 0.42
C TYR A 298 3.51 6.08 1.01
N LEU A 299 3.75 7.04 0.12
CA LEU A 299 3.82 8.45 0.45
C LEU A 299 2.71 9.16 -0.29
N ILE A 300 1.82 9.81 0.47
CA ILE A 300 0.66 10.52 -0.04
C ILE A 300 0.68 11.94 0.51
N THR A 301 0.70 12.92 -0.38
CA THR A 301 0.73 14.36 -0.05
C THR A 301 -0.19 15.15 -0.98
N PRO A 302 -0.51 16.43 -0.67
CA PRO A 302 -1.15 17.34 -1.61
C PRO A 302 -0.34 17.62 -2.91
#